data_AF-A0A496U028-F1
#
_entry.id   AF-A0A496U028-F1
#
_cell.length_a   1.000
_cell.length_b   1.000
_cell.length_c   1.000
_cell.angle_alpha   90.00
_cell.angle_beta   90.00
_cell.angle_gamma   90.00
#
_symmetry.space_group_name_H-M   'P 1'
#
loop_
_entity.id
_entity.type
_entity.pdbx_description
1 polymer ?
#
loop_
_entity_poly.entity_id
_entity_poly.type
_entity_poly.pdbx_seq_one_letter_code
_entity_poly.pdbx_strand_id
1 'polypeptide(L)'
;GGIEGGISNGQPIVVRAYLKPIPTLRQPLPSVDLATGVRTPAPYIRSDVMVVPAAAVVGEAVVAFVIAQALLEKFGSDTLPEIQEHLKFYRNKMKNRFPS
;
A
#
# COMPACT_ATOMS: atom_id res chain seq x y z
N GLY A 1 -11.39 -0.40 9.62
CA GLY A 1 -11.82 0.57 8.59
C GLY A 1 -11.98 -0.16 7.28
N GLY A 2 -13.16 -0.74 7.04
CA GLY A 2 -13.48 -1.48 5.81
C GLY A 2 -13.10 -2.95 5.77
N ILE A 3 -12.43 -3.49 6.80
CA ILE A 3 -11.96 -4.88 6.87
C ILE A 3 -12.29 -5.47 8.25
N GLU A 4 -12.90 -6.66 8.26
CA GLU A 4 -13.22 -7.46 9.44
C GLU A 4 -12.84 -8.92 9.18
N GLY A 5 -12.12 -9.55 10.11
CA GLY A 5 -11.70 -10.95 9.96
C GLY A 5 -10.84 -11.22 8.71
N GLY A 6 -10.15 -10.20 8.19
CA GLY A 6 -9.37 -10.29 6.94
C GLY A 6 -10.20 -10.15 5.66
N ILE A 7 -11.50 -9.85 5.74
CA ILE A 7 -12.40 -9.73 4.60
C ILE A 7 -12.95 -8.30 4.52
N SER A 8 -13.13 -7.78 3.31
CA SER A 8 -13.79 -6.48 3.12
C SER A 8 -15.26 -6.53 3.53
N ASN A 9 -15.69 -5.59 4.37
CA ASN A 9 -17.05 -5.55 4.94
C ASN A 9 -18.01 -4.61 4.18
N GLY A 10 -17.56 -4.03 3.07
CA GLY A 10 -18.33 -3.10 2.24
C GLY A 10 -18.23 -1.62 2.63
N GLN A 11 -17.62 -1.30 3.78
CA GLN A 11 -17.30 0.08 4.17
C GLN A 11 -15.99 0.55 3.53
N PRO A 12 -15.70 1.87 3.50
CA PRO A 12 -14.42 2.38 3.01
C PRO A 12 -13.23 1.71 3.70
N ILE A 13 -12.28 1.20 2.90
CA ILE A 13 -11.02 0.66 3.41
C ILE A 13 -10.11 1.84 3.79
N VAL A 14 -9.77 1.93 5.07
CA VAL A 14 -8.94 3.01 5.62
C VAL A 14 -7.61 2.44 6.08
N VAL A 15 -6.54 2.84 5.40
CA VAL A 15 -5.16 2.45 5.71
C VAL A 15 -4.41 3.68 6.21
N ARG A 16 -3.62 3.52 7.27
CA ARG A 16 -2.69 4.54 7.78
C ARG A 16 -1.29 3.96 7.77
N ALA A 17 -0.36 4.69 7.18
CA ALA A 17 1.04 4.33 7.13
C ALA A 17 1.87 5.37 7.91
N TYR A 18 2.93 4.89 8.56
CA TYR A 18 3.91 5.74 9.22
C TYR A 18 5.22 5.62 8.46
N LEU A 19 5.82 6.76 8.14
CA LEU A 19 7.06 6.83 7.39
C LEU A 19 8.15 7.38 8.30
N LYS A 20 9.25 6.64 8.43
CA LYS A 20 10.44 7.18 9.10
C LYS A 20 10.96 8.40 8.31
N PRO A 21 11.60 9.37 8.98
CA PRO A 21 12.31 10.44 8.28
C PRO A 21 13.38 9.90 7.32
N ILE A 22 13.72 10.71 6.32
CA ILE A 22 14.83 10.40 5.42
C ILE A 22 16.12 10.26 6.24
N PRO A 23 16.88 9.16 6.08
CA PRO A 23 17.95 8.81 7.01
C PRO A 23 19.19 9.70 6.91
N THR A 24 19.42 10.34 5.75
CA THR A 24 20.59 11.20 5.54
C THR A 24 20.30 12.63 5.98
N LEU A 25 21.14 13.17 6.83
CA LEU A 25 20.98 14.49 7.43
C LEU A 25 22.14 15.42 7.04
N ARG A 26 21.87 16.73 6.93
CA ARG A 26 22.92 17.72 6.70
C ARG A 26 23.94 17.78 7.85
N GLN A 27 23.46 17.59 9.08
CA GLN A 27 24.32 17.27 10.21
C GLN A 27 24.46 15.74 10.27
N PRO A 28 25.58 15.17 9.80
CA PRO A 28 25.72 13.74 9.68
C PRO A 28 25.75 13.08 11.06
N LEU A 29 25.10 11.91 11.15
CA LEU A 29 25.13 11.09 12.35
C LEU A 29 26.44 10.29 12.44
N PRO A 30 26.87 9.86 13.64
CA PRO A 30 28.01 8.95 13.77
C PRO A 30 27.75 7.63 13.03
N SER A 31 28.74 7.18 12.27
CA SER A 31 28.74 5.92 11.54
C SER A 31 30.12 5.23 11.63
N VAL A 32 30.29 4.13 10.92
CA VAL A 32 31.54 3.39 10.79
C VAL A 32 31.80 3.05 9.33
N ASP A 33 33.04 3.18 8.88
CA ASP A 33 33.48 2.63 7.61
C ASP A 33 33.63 1.11 7.76
N LEU A 34 32.86 0.35 6.97
CA LEU A 34 32.83 -1.10 7.07
C LEU A 34 34.11 -1.78 6.56
N ALA A 35 34.92 -1.10 5.73
CA ALA A 35 36.18 -1.66 5.24
C ALA A 35 37.30 -1.53 6.28
N THR A 36 37.32 -0.43 7.03
CA THR A 36 38.40 -0.10 7.97
C THR A 36 38.02 -0.28 9.44
N GLY A 37 36.72 -0.35 9.76
CA GLY A 37 36.21 -0.36 11.14
C GLY A 37 36.33 0.98 11.87
N VAL A 38 36.75 2.05 11.16
CA VAL A 38 37.01 3.36 11.75
C VAL A 38 35.75 4.21 11.77
N ARG A 39 35.57 4.99 12.84
CA ARG A 39 34.45 5.94 12.96
C ARG A 39 34.50 6.98 11.84
N THR A 40 33.37 7.17 11.18
CA THR A 40 33.22 8.14 10.07
C THR A 40 31.81 8.75 10.12
N PRO A 41 31.59 10.01 9.71
CA PRO A 41 30.23 10.55 9.59
C PRO A 41 29.40 9.80 8.54
N ALA A 42 28.09 9.67 8.78
CA ALA A 42 27.16 9.11 7.80
C ALA A 42 27.13 9.95 6.51
N PRO A 43 27.06 9.32 5.33
CA PRO A 43 27.06 10.03 4.05
C PRO A 43 25.77 10.82 3.84
N TYR A 44 25.89 11.99 3.21
CA TYR A 44 24.75 12.80 2.76
C TYR A 44 24.48 12.54 1.28
N ILE A 45 23.31 11.97 0.97
CA ILE A 45 23.01 11.43 -0.38
C ILE A 45 21.85 12.17 -1.05
N ARG A 46 20.91 12.73 -0.28
CA ARG A 46 19.72 13.42 -0.79
C ARG A 46 19.36 14.60 0.10
N SER A 47 18.72 15.61 -0.49
CA SER A 47 18.51 16.93 0.13
C SER A 47 17.08 17.29 0.47
N ASP A 48 16.12 16.47 0.07
CA ASP A 48 14.72 16.64 0.41
C ASP A 48 14.48 16.43 1.92
N VAL A 49 13.62 17.28 2.48
CA VAL A 49 13.30 17.29 3.91
C VAL A 49 12.10 16.42 4.23
N MET A 50 11.19 16.22 3.27
CA MET A 50 9.92 15.52 3.44
C MET A 50 9.57 14.69 2.22
N VAL A 51 9.20 13.43 2.46
CA VAL A 51 8.76 12.48 1.42
C VAL A 51 7.34 11.95 1.64
N VAL A 52 6.67 12.36 2.70
CA VAL A 52 5.32 11.86 3.05
C VAL A 52 4.31 12.03 1.91
N PRO A 53 4.24 13.16 1.17
CA PRO A 53 3.29 13.31 0.08
C PRO A 53 3.56 12.35 -1.08
N ALA A 54 4.84 12.18 -1.45
CA ALA A 54 5.22 11.22 -2.49
C ALA A 54 4.95 9.78 -2.05
N ALA A 55 5.22 9.45 -0.78
CA ALA A 55 4.92 8.15 -0.21
C ALA A 55 3.42 7.85 -0.15
N ALA A 56 2.55 8.86 -0.02
CA ALA A 56 1.10 8.67 -0.08
C ALA A 56 0.64 8.14 -1.45
N VAL A 57 1.15 8.73 -2.54
CA VAL A 57 0.86 8.25 -3.91
C VAL A 57 1.33 6.81 -4.11
N VAL A 58 2.54 6.49 -3.63
CA VAL A 58 3.05 5.10 -3.66
C VAL A 58 2.15 4.18 -2.83
N GLY A 59 1.71 4.63 -1.66
CA GLY A 59 0.80 3.88 -0.79
C GLY A 59 -0.53 3.57 -1.47
N GLU A 60 -1.14 4.56 -2.14
CA GLU A 60 -2.37 4.37 -2.92
C GLU A 60 -2.18 3.34 -4.05
N ALA A 61 -1.08 3.44 -4.79
CA ALA A 61 -0.76 2.50 -5.86
C ALA A 61 -0.58 1.06 -5.35
N VAL A 62 0.12 0.88 -4.23
CA VAL A 62 0.31 -0.44 -3.60
C VAL A 62 -1.02 -0.99 -3.09
N VAL A 63 -1.85 -0.17 -2.45
CA VAL A 63 -3.19 -0.58 -1.99
C VAL A 63 -4.07 -0.98 -3.17
N ALA A 64 -4.09 -0.20 -4.26
CA ALA A 64 -4.84 -0.53 -5.47
C ALA A 64 -4.37 -1.84 -6.09
N PHE A 65 -3.06 -2.09 -6.14
CA PHE A 65 -2.50 -3.35 -6.62
C PHE A 65 -2.96 -4.55 -5.81
N VAL A 66 -2.87 -4.47 -4.47
CA VAL A 66 -3.31 -5.55 -3.57
C VAL A 66 -4.82 -5.80 -3.67
N ILE A 67 -5.63 -4.73 -3.78
CA ILE A 67 -7.08 -4.85 -3.99
C ILE A 67 -7.38 -5.53 -5.33
N ALA A 68 -6.65 -5.17 -6.40
CA ALA A 68 -6.81 -5.81 -7.70
C ALA A 68 -6.46 -7.31 -7.64
N GLN A 69 -5.38 -7.69 -6.95
CA GLN A 69 -5.04 -9.10 -6.72
C GLN A 69 -6.17 -9.84 -6.00
N ALA A 70 -6.69 -9.30 -4.90
CA ALA A 70 -7.81 -9.93 -4.16
C ALA A 70 -9.09 -10.01 -5.00
N LEU A 71 -9.33 -9.05 -5.90
CA LEU A 71 -10.45 -9.06 -6.83
C LEU A 71 -10.29 -10.19 -7.87
N LEU A 72 -9.11 -10.33 -8.45
CA LEU A 72 -8.80 -11.40 -9.40
C LEU A 72 -8.81 -12.79 -8.73
N GLU A 73 -8.34 -12.91 -7.50
CA GLU A 73 -8.41 -14.16 -6.73
C GLU A 73 -9.87 -14.59 -6.50
N LYS A 74 -10.77 -13.63 -6.26
CA LYS A 74 -12.19 -13.90 -6.00
C LYS A 74 -13.01 -14.15 -7.26
N PHE A 75 -12.77 -13.38 -8.33
CA PHE A 75 -13.64 -13.37 -9.52
C PHE A 75 -13.00 -14.01 -10.75
N GLY A 76 -11.67 -14.12 -10.81
CA GLY A 76 -10.93 -14.72 -11.93
C GLY A 76 -11.21 -14.07 -13.28
N SER A 77 -10.83 -14.76 -14.35
CA SER A 77 -10.95 -14.42 -15.79
C SER A 77 -9.75 -13.75 -16.45
N ASP A 78 -9.68 -13.96 -17.76
CA ASP A 78 -8.61 -13.47 -18.63
C ASP A 78 -8.94 -12.09 -19.24
N THR A 79 -10.22 -11.70 -19.23
CA THR A 79 -10.67 -10.43 -19.82
C THR A 79 -11.44 -9.57 -18.83
N LEU A 80 -11.29 -8.25 -18.96
CA LEU A 80 -11.98 -7.29 -18.10
C LEU A 80 -13.52 -7.38 -18.19
N PRO A 81 -14.15 -7.58 -19.37
CA PRO A 81 -15.60 -7.74 -19.45
C PRO A 81 -16.13 -8.92 -18.62
N GLU A 82 -15.46 -10.07 -18.65
CA GLU A 82 -15.87 -11.25 -17.87
C GLU A 82 -15.74 -11.00 -16.36
N ILE A 83 -14.65 -10.38 -15.91
CA ILE A 83 -14.48 -9.95 -14.52
C ILE A 83 -15.64 -9.05 -14.08
N GLN A 84 -16.04 -8.11 -14.94
CA GLN A 84 -17.16 -7.19 -14.66
C GLN A 84 -18.51 -7.93 -14.55
N GLU A 85 -18.75 -8.92 -15.40
CA GLU A 85 -19.94 -9.77 -15.34
C GLU A 85 -20.00 -10.61 -14.05
N HIS A 86 -18.90 -11.27 -13.70
CA HIS A 86 -18.79 -12.04 -12.44
C HIS A 86 -19.05 -11.16 -11.21
N LEU A 87 -18.46 -9.97 -11.18
CA LEU A 87 -18.67 -9.00 -10.11
C LEU A 87 -20.13 -8.55 -10.03
N LYS A 88 -20.77 -8.25 -11.17
CA LYS A 88 -22.18 -7.82 -11.25
C LYS A 88 -23.11 -8.93 -10.77
N PHE A 89 -22.88 -10.16 -11.23
CA PHE A 89 -23.64 -11.33 -10.77
C PHE A 89 -23.54 -11.52 -9.26
N TYR A 90 -22.32 -11.46 -8.71
CA TYR A 90 -22.09 -11.57 -7.26
C TYR A 90 -22.84 -10.47 -6.49
N ARG A 91 -22.74 -9.21 -6.93
CA ARG A 91 -23.46 -8.09 -6.29
C ARG A 91 -24.97 -8.29 -6.31
N ASN A 92 -25.55 -8.75 -7.42
CA ASN A 92 -26.98 -9.03 -7.52
C ASN A 92 -27.39 -10.18 -6.59
N LYS A 93 -26.61 -11.26 -6.54
CA LYS A 93 -26.84 -12.39 -5.63
C LYS A 93 -26.84 -11.93 -4.16
N MET A 94 -25.92 -11.05 -3.77
CA MET A 94 -25.85 -10.52 -2.41
C MET A 94 -27.05 -9.62 -2.07
N LYS A 95 -27.47 -8.76 -3.00
CA LYS A 95 -28.68 -7.92 -2.83
C LYS A 95 -29.94 -8.77 -2.63
N ASN A 96 -30.10 -9.84 -3.40
CA ASN A 96 -31.28 -10.71 -3.28
C ASN A 96 -31.28 -11.51 -1.96
N ARG A 97 -30.11 -11.78 -1.39
CA ARG A 97 -29.97 -12.54 -0.14
C ARG A 97 -30.13 -11.68 1.12
N PHE A 98 -29.76 -10.40 1.02
CA PHE A 98 -29.95 -9.41 2.08
C PHE A 98 -30.69 -8.21 1.47
N PRO A 99 -32.02 -8.33 1.24
CA PRO A 99 -32.81 -7.20 0.81
C PRO A 99 -32.71 -6.11 1.88
N SER A 100 -32.12 -4.98 1.51
CA SER A 100 -32.06 -3.76 2.30
C SER A 100 -33.42 -3.10 2.40
#